data_AF-A0A1C5D6C0-F1
#
_entry.id   AF-A0A1C5D6C0-F1
#
_cell.length_a   1.000
_cell.length_b   1.000
_cell.length_c   1.000
_cell.angle_alpha   90.00
_cell.angle_beta   90.00
_cell.angle_gamma   90.00
#
_symmetry.space_group_name_H-M   'P 1'
#
loop_
_entity.id
_entity.type
_entity.pdbx_description
1 polymer ?
#
loop_
_entity_poly.entity_id
_entity_poly.type
_entity_poly.pdbx_seq_one_letter_code
_entity_poly.pdbx_strand_id
1 'polypeptide(L)' 'MRSCPACGTANGESDDFCGNCGSYLGWSSEPVRRGRTREPEPVPEPGPPRTGDESGDQVGAGAGPRVRARPG' A
#
# COMPACT_ATOMS: atom_id res chain seq x y z
N MET A 1 -24.62 -9.80 -2.98
CA MET A 1 -24.51 -11.09 -2.24
C MET A 1 -24.47 -12.26 -3.22
N ARG A 2 -23.63 -13.28 -2.98
CA ARG A 2 -23.45 -14.45 -3.85
C ARG A 2 -23.47 -15.75 -3.02
N SER A 3 -24.07 -16.82 -3.54
CA SER A 3 -24.20 -18.10 -2.82
C SER A 3 -22.98 -19.01 -3.02
N CYS A 4 -22.47 -19.59 -1.94
CA CYS A 4 -21.37 -20.56 -1.96
C CYS A 4 -21.67 -21.73 -2.90
N PRO A 5 -20.79 -22.07 -3.86
CA PRO A 5 -21.02 -23.15 -4.81
C PRO A 5 -20.90 -24.53 -4.14
N ALA A 6 -20.25 -24.61 -2.97
CA ALA A 6 -20.07 -25.86 -2.23
C ALA A 6 -21.25 -26.20 -1.31
N CYS A 7 -21.90 -25.19 -0.70
CA CYS A 7 -22.94 -25.43 0.33
C CYS A 7 -24.18 -24.53 0.25
N GLY A 8 -24.23 -23.59 -0.70
CA GLY A 8 -25.39 -22.72 -0.93
C GLY A 8 -25.52 -21.50 -0.03
N THR A 9 -24.71 -21.37 1.03
CA THR A 9 -24.78 -20.22 1.96
C THR A 9 -24.55 -18.89 1.24
N ALA A 10 -25.38 -17.89 1.51
CA ALA A 10 -25.18 -16.53 1.01
C ALA A 10 -23.97 -15.87 1.69
N ASN A 11 -23.05 -15.35 0.89
CA ASN A 11 -21.89 -14.60 1.34
C ASN A 11 -21.89 -13.21 0.68
N GLY A 12 -21.18 -12.27 1.30
CA GLY A 12 -20.86 -10.97 0.73
C GLY A 12 -20.00 -11.10 -0.53
N GLU A 13 -20.00 -10.04 -1.35
CA GLU A 13 -19.22 -10.02 -2.60
C GLU A 13 -17.72 -9.85 -2.38
N SER A 14 -17.33 -9.41 -1.19
CA SER A 14 -15.95 -9.24 -0.75
C SER A 14 -15.42 -10.39 0.10
N ASP A 15 -16.26 -11.39 0.44
CA ASP A 15 -15.83 -12.51 1.28
C ASP A 15 -14.92 -13.45 0.50
N ASP A 16 -13.71 -13.71 1.00
CA ASP A 16 -12.74 -14.69 0.48
C ASP A 16 -13.16 -16.15 0.69
N PHE A 17 -13.79 -16.41 1.82
CA PHE A 17 -14.14 -17.75 2.28
C PHE A 17 -15.59 -17.82 2.71
N CYS A 18 -16.22 -18.97 2.51
CA CYS A 18 -17.58 -19.20 2.98
C CYS A 18 -17.61 -19.26 4.52
N GLY A 19 -18.38 -18.38 5.17
CA GLY A 19 -18.50 -18.38 6.65
C GLY A 19 -19.12 -19.66 7.25
N ASN A 20 -19.83 -20.45 6.44
CA ASN A 20 -20.44 -21.71 6.87
C ASN A 20 -19.53 -22.94 6.70
N CYS A 21 -19.03 -23.21 5.48
CA CYS A 21 -18.25 -24.43 5.20
C CYS A 21 -16.75 -24.20 5.00
N GLY A 22 -16.27 -22.95 5.04
CA GLY A 22 -14.86 -22.61 4.89
C GLY A 22 -14.29 -22.75 3.47
N SER A 23 -15.10 -23.09 2.46
CA SER A 23 -14.63 -23.19 1.07
C SER A 23 -14.18 -21.83 0.54
N TYR A 24 -13.03 -21.79 -0.15
CA TYR A 24 -12.58 -20.60 -0.88
C TYR A 24 -13.57 -20.28 -2.01
N LEU A 25 -13.99 -19.02 -2.10
CA LEU A 25 -15.09 -18.62 -2.96
C LEU A 25 -14.64 -18.24 -4.37
N GLY A 26 -13.37 -17.87 -4.56
CA GLY A 26 -12.77 -17.62 -5.88
C GLY A 26 -13.30 -16.39 -6.64
N TRP A 27 -14.34 -15.72 -6.14
CA TRP A 27 -14.89 -14.47 -6.70
C TRP A 27 -14.51 -13.23 -5.91
N SER A 28 -13.77 -13.40 -4.83
CA SER A 28 -13.38 -12.37 -3.88
C SER A 28 -12.30 -11.53 -4.55
N SER A 29 -12.75 -10.48 -5.21
CA SER A 29 -11.89 -9.59 -5.96
C SER A 29 -11.23 -8.61 -5.01
N GLU A 30 -10.03 -8.97 -4.55
CA GLU A 30 -8.78 -8.22 -4.73
C GLU A 30 -7.65 -9.00 -4.06
N PRO A 31 -6.53 -9.34 -4.74
CA PRO A 31 -5.34 -9.73 -4.01
C PRO A 31 -4.91 -8.50 -3.19
N VAL A 32 -5.03 -8.55 -1.85
CA VAL A 32 -4.29 -7.64 -0.99
C VAL A 32 -2.84 -7.77 -1.42
N ARG A 33 -2.35 -6.76 -2.15
CA ARG A 33 -1.01 -6.75 -2.73
C ARG A 33 -0.06 -7.07 -1.59
N ARG A 34 0.49 -8.29 -1.54
CA ARG A 34 1.66 -8.60 -0.72
C ARG A 34 2.80 -7.75 -1.25
N GLY A 35 2.88 -6.54 -0.74
CA GLY A 35 3.71 -5.50 -1.33
C GLY A 35 3.69 -4.17 -0.58
N ARG A 36 3.21 -4.15 0.67
CA ARG A 36 3.63 -3.13 1.64
C ARG A 36 3.89 -3.77 3.00
N THR A 37 4.77 -4.76 3.02
CA THR A 37 5.80 -4.71 4.05
C THR A 37 6.51 -3.38 3.81
N ARG A 38 6.28 -2.41 4.68
CA ARG A 38 7.37 -1.49 4.96
C ARG A 38 8.41 -2.38 5.60
N GLU A 39 9.39 -2.81 4.82
CA GLU A 39 10.65 -3.30 5.38
C GLU A 39 11.05 -2.20 6.35
N PRO A 40 11.23 -2.49 7.65
CA PRO A 40 11.77 -1.47 8.53
C PRO A 40 13.10 -1.04 7.90
N GLU A 41 13.18 0.21 7.44
CA GLU A 41 14.45 0.74 6.98
C GLU A 41 15.46 0.49 8.11
N PRO A 42 16.65 -0.05 7.80
CA PRO A 42 17.63 -0.34 8.82
C PRO A 42 17.87 0.94 9.61
N VAL A 43 17.59 0.91 10.91
CA VAL A 43 17.90 2.03 11.80
C VAL A 43 19.41 2.20 11.73
N PRO A 44 19.93 3.35 11.25
CA PRO A 44 21.37 3.55 11.22
C PRO A 44 21.89 3.49 12.65
N GLU A 45 22.93 2.67 12.88
CA GLU A 45 23.69 2.72 14.13
C GLU A 45 24.11 4.17 14.42
N PRO A 46 24.10 4.63 15.69
CA PRO A 46 24.57 5.96 16.01
C PRO A 46 26.04 6.07 15.58
N GLY A 47 26.28 6.91 14.56
CA GLY A 47 27.62 7.19 14.08
C GLY A 47 28.50 7.79 15.18
N PRO A 48 29.84 7.74 15.02
CA PRO A 48 30.76 8.36 15.97
C PRO A 48 30.41 9.85 16.15
N PRO A 49 30.63 10.44 17.34
CA PRO A 49 30.27 11.83 17.60
C PRO A 49 30.92 12.72 16.53
N ARG A 50 30.08 13.41 15.76
CA ARG A 50 30.50 14.35 14.71
C ARG A 50 31.08 15.57 15.43
N THR A 51 32.40 15.59 15.58
CA THR A 51 33.11 16.81 15.94
C THR A 51 33.03 17.79 14.77
N GLY A 52 32.23 18.83 14.94
CA GLY A 52 32.40 20.12 14.26
C GLY A 52 31.96 20.22 12.80
N ASP A 53 31.07 21.19 12.59
CA ASP A 53 31.21 22.24 11.57
C ASP A 53 31.21 21.83 10.08
N GLU A 54 30.10 22.10 9.38
CA GLU A 54 30.03 23.22 8.42
C GLU A 54 28.58 23.32 7.93
N SER A 55 27.92 24.41 8.30
CA SER A 55 26.59 24.75 7.77
C SER A 55 26.78 25.32 6.37
N GLY A 56 26.53 24.51 5.34
CA GLY A 56 26.66 24.91 3.95
C GLY A 56 25.43 24.56 3.12
N ASP A 57 24.65 25.59 2.82
CA ASP A 57 23.95 25.80 1.54
C ASP A 57 22.83 24.83 1.14
N GLN A 58 21.59 25.17 1.48
CA GLN A 58 20.40 24.56 0.85
C GLN A 58 19.40 25.66 0.45
N VAL A 59 19.74 26.45 -0.56
CA VAL A 59 18.73 27.18 -1.35
C VAL A 59 18.13 26.22 -2.38
N GLY A 60 16.83 25.98 -2.30
CA GLY A 60 16.17 25.05 -3.22
C GLY A 60 14.65 25.14 -3.26
N ALA A 61 14.10 26.35 -3.38
CA ALA A 61 12.66 26.54 -3.58
C ALA A 61 12.26 26.27 -5.04
N GLY A 62 11.80 25.04 -5.29
CA GLY A 62 10.62 24.68 -6.09
C GLY A 62 10.45 25.25 -7.50
N ALA A 63 10.53 24.38 -8.50
CA ALA A 63 9.87 24.56 -9.80
C ALA A 63 8.99 23.35 -10.11
N GLY A 64 7.72 23.40 -9.67
CA GLY A 64 6.69 22.45 -10.10
C GLY A 64 6.31 22.68 -11.57
N PRO A 65 5.95 21.63 -12.34
CA PRO A 65 5.60 21.78 -13.74
C PRO A 65 4.25 22.46 -13.91
N ARG A 66 4.21 23.52 -14.72
CA ARG A 66 2.97 24.21 -15.09
C ARG A 66 2.24 23.42 -16.16
N VAL A 67 1.26 22.61 -15.74
CA VAL A 67 0.33 21.93 -16.65
C VAL A 67 -0.44 22.98 -17.45
N ARG A 68 -0.27 22.97 -18.77
CA ARG A 68 -1.12 23.75 -19.68
C ARG A 68 -2.40 22.97 -19.92
N ALA A 69 -3.54 23.61 -19.67
CA ALA A 69 -4.85 23.10 -20.04
C ALA A 69 -4.99 23.05 -21.58
N ARG A 70 -5.61 21.98 -22.10
CA ARG A 70 -6.01 21.85 -23.52
C ARG A 70 -7.48 22.24 -23.64
N PRO A 71 -7.89 23.08 -24.61
CA PRO A 71 -9.30 23.40 -24.81
C PRO A 71 -9.95 22.45 -25.84
N GLY A 72 -11.26 22.21 -25.64
CA GLY A 72 -12.28 21.94 -26.66
C GLY A 72 -12.16 20.68 -27.47
#